data_AF-A0A0K8STT8-F1
#
_entry.id   AF-A0A0K8STT8-F1
#
_cell.length_a   1.000
_cell.length_b   1.000
_cell.length_c   1.000
_cell.angle_alpha   90.00
_cell.angle_beta   90.00
_cell.angle_gamma   90.00
#
_symmetry.space_group_name_H-M   'P 1'
#
loop_
_entity.id
_entity.type
_entity.pdbx_description
1 polymer ?
#
loop_
_entity_poly.entity_id
_entity_poly.type
_entity_poly.pdbx_seq_one_letter_code
_entity_poly.pdbx_strand_id
1 'polypeptide(L)'
;MATPKDTQQFCVRWNSYQSNLQSAFPKLLTNEHFVDVTLACESRMVKCHKVVLSACSAYFEKLLVQNPCQHPIIFMKDMKYWEVQALVDFMYKGEVNVTQDELASLLKAAEALEVRGLCGQHDGPGNKLMQLRLQQRGGWTTTLLC
;
A
#
# COMPACT_ATOMS: atom_id res chain seq x y z
N MET A 1 -19.99 -51.08 19.08
CA MET A 1 -19.91 -49.60 19.11
C MET A 1 -18.54 -49.22 18.55
N ALA A 2 -18.47 -48.59 17.38
CA ALA A 2 -17.20 -48.15 16.78
C ALA A 2 -16.83 -46.78 17.36
N THR A 3 -15.61 -46.62 17.84
CA THR A 3 -15.07 -45.36 18.34
C THR A 3 -14.86 -44.38 17.17
N PRO A 4 -15.12 -43.06 17.34
CA PRO A 4 -14.80 -42.07 16.32
C PRO A 4 -13.29 -42.10 16.05
N LYS A 5 -12.88 -42.23 14.79
CA LYS A 5 -11.48 -42.00 14.41
C LYS A 5 -11.18 -40.53 14.67
N ASP A 6 -10.34 -40.26 15.67
CA ASP A 6 -9.75 -38.94 15.86
C ASP A 6 -9.09 -38.51 14.56
N THR A 7 -9.68 -37.50 13.92
CA THR A 7 -9.20 -37.03 12.62
C THR A 7 -8.01 -36.12 12.89
N GLN A 8 -6.80 -36.65 12.67
CA GLN A 8 -5.57 -35.90 12.82
C GLN A 8 -5.54 -34.74 11.81
N GLN A 9 -5.30 -33.52 12.29
CA GLN A 9 -5.12 -32.33 11.46
C GLN A 9 -3.63 -31.98 11.35
N PHE A 10 -3.19 -31.65 10.14
CA PHE A 10 -1.81 -31.24 9.86
C PHE A 10 -1.79 -29.82 9.32
N CYS A 11 -0.87 -29.00 9.82
CA CYS A 11 -0.63 -27.65 9.31
C CYS A 11 0.65 -27.64 8.46
N VAL A 12 0.52 -27.30 7.18
CA VAL A 12 1.64 -27.14 6.26
C VAL A 12 1.87 -25.66 6.02
N ARG A 13 3.10 -25.20 6.24
CA ARG A 13 3.48 -23.80 6.07
C ARG A 13 4.46 -23.66 4.91
N TRP A 14 4.19 -22.71 4.02
CA TRP A 14 5.20 -22.24 3.08
C TRP A 14 5.97 -21.07 3.68
N ASN A 15 7.21 -21.32 4.10
CA ASN A 15 8.03 -20.36 4.83
C ASN A 15 8.31 -19.07 4.06
N SER A 16 8.27 -19.10 2.72
CA SER A 16 8.52 -17.95 1.85
C SER A 16 7.24 -17.35 1.25
N TYR A 17 6.06 -17.73 1.75
CA TYR A 17 4.79 -17.25 1.20
C TYR A 17 4.70 -15.71 1.22
N GLN A 18 5.04 -15.09 2.35
CA GLN A 18 4.97 -13.64 2.51
C GLN A 18 5.90 -12.90 1.54
N SER A 19 7.18 -13.30 1.47
CA SER A 19 8.16 -12.67 0.57
C SER A 19 7.87 -12.94 -0.90
N ASN A 20 7.31 -14.11 -1.21
CA ASN A 20 6.83 -14.42 -2.56
C ASN A 20 5.74 -13.43 -2.97
N LEU A 21 4.69 -13.23 -2.15
CA LEU A 21 3.62 -12.27 -2.46
C LEU A 21 4.13 -10.82 -2.52
N GLN A 22 4.98 -10.42 -1.57
CA GLN A 22 5.59 -9.08 -1.56
C GLN A 22 6.38 -8.79 -2.85
N SER A 23 7.03 -9.78 -3.44
CA SER A 23 7.77 -9.60 -4.70
C SER A 23 6.92 -9.84 -5.96
N ALA A 24 5.81 -10.57 -5.87
CA ALA A 24 4.98 -10.92 -7.01
C ALA A 24 4.19 -9.71 -7.54
N PHE A 25 3.49 -8.96 -6.67
CA PHE A 25 2.66 -7.84 -7.11
C PHE A 25 3.44 -6.71 -7.78
N PRO A 26 4.62 -6.27 -7.27
CA PRO A 26 5.46 -5.32 -7.98
C PRO A 26 5.87 -5.79 -9.38
N LYS A 27 6.20 -7.09 -9.55
CA LYS A 27 6.54 -7.65 -10.87
C LYS A 27 5.34 -7.64 -11.81
N LEU A 28 4.15 -7.98 -11.31
CA LEU A 28 2.91 -7.92 -12.10
C LEU A 28 2.62 -6.49 -12.56
N LEU A 29 2.81 -5.50 -11.68
CA LEU A 29 2.65 -4.09 -12.01
C LEU A 29 3.63 -3.64 -13.09
N THR A 30 4.93 -3.91 -12.91
CA THR A 30 5.98 -3.53 -13.88
C THR A 30 5.74 -4.15 -15.25
N ASN A 31 5.24 -5.38 -15.31
CA ASN A 31 4.91 -6.06 -16.57
C ASN A 31 3.51 -5.72 -17.09
N GLU A 32 2.75 -4.87 -16.39
CA GLU A 32 1.36 -4.53 -16.68
C GLU A 32 0.43 -5.76 -16.82
N HIS A 33 0.73 -6.84 -16.11
CA HIS A 33 -0.09 -8.05 -16.14
C HIS A 33 -1.29 -7.90 -15.21
N PHE A 34 -2.50 -8.16 -15.73
CA PHE A 34 -3.77 -8.10 -14.99
C PHE A 34 -4.14 -6.70 -14.46
N VAL A 35 -3.49 -5.64 -14.94
CA VAL A 35 -3.88 -4.27 -14.63
C VAL A 35 -5.31 -4.03 -15.12
N ASP A 36 -6.16 -3.55 -14.21
CA ASP A 36 -7.60 -3.47 -14.40
C ASP A 36 -8.19 -2.13 -13.92
N VAL A 37 -7.33 -1.15 -13.62
CA VAL A 37 -7.68 0.23 -13.29
C VAL A 37 -6.54 1.16 -13.71
N THR A 38 -6.87 2.40 -14.08
CA THR A 38 -5.88 3.45 -14.38
C THR A 38 -6.16 4.71 -13.57
N LEU A 39 -5.12 5.27 -12.94
CA LEU A 39 -5.15 6.59 -12.32
C LEU A 39 -4.63 7.63 -13.31
N ALA A 40 -5.44 8.64 -13.64
CA ALA A 40 -5.06 9.75 -14.51
C ALA A 40 -4.66 10.96 -13.66
N CYS A 41 -3.44 11.48 -13.85
CA CYS A 41 -2.89 12.59 -13.06
C CYS A 41 -1.91 13.41 -13.91
N GLU A 42 -2.02 14.75 -13.90
CA GLU A 42 -1.15 15.68 -14.67
C GLU A 42 -0.85 15.23 -16.12
N SER A 43 -1.89 14.84 -16.87
CA SER A 43 -1.79 14.33 -18.26
C SER A 43 -1.02 13.01 -18.41
N ARG A 44 -0.74 12.32 -17.32
CA ARG A 44 -0.10 11.00 -17.28
C ARG A 44 -1.07 9.96 -16.73
N MET A 45 -0.75 8.69 -17.00
CA MET A 45 -1.58 7.55 -16.66
C MET A 45 -0.74 6.54 -15.88
N VAL A 46 -1.27 6.08 -14.74
CA VAL A 46 -0.64 5.05 -13.91
C VAL A 46 -1.58 3.85 -13.88
N LYS A 47 -1.20 2.74 -14.52
CA LYS A 47 -1.97 1.49 -14.50
C LYS A 47 -1.75 0.77 -13.18
N CYS A 48 -2.78 0.17 -12.60
CA CYS A 48 -2.72 -0.53 -11.32
C CYS A 48 -3.69 -1.72 -11.28
N HIS A 49 -3.72 -2.41 -10.14
CA HIS A 49 -4.68 -3.46 -9.82
C HIS A 49 -5.70 -2.96 -8.81
N LYS A 50 -7.00 -3.12 -9.08
CA LYS A 50 -8.09 -2.77 -8.16
C LYS A 50 -7.93 -3.42 -6.80
N VAL A 51 -7.49 -4.68 -6.79
CA VAL A 51 -7.30 -5.46 -5.54
C VAL A 51 -6.24 -4.85 -4.64
N VAL A 52 -5.13 -4.36 -5.22
CA VAL A 52 -4.05 -3.74 -4.44
C VAL A 52 -4.49 -2.36 -3.94
N LEU A 53 -5.08 -1.54 -4.81
CA LEU A 53 -5.60 -0.24 -4.40
C LEU A 53 -6.63 -0.36 -3.28
N SER A 54 -7.58 -1.30 -3.38
CA SER A 54 -8.62 -1.52 -2.36
C SER A 54 -8.05 -2.04 -1.05
N ALA A 55 -7.07 -2.95 -1.09
CA ALA A 55 -6.43 -3.47 0.12
C ALA A 55 -5.67 -2.38 0.90
N CYS A 56 -5.17 -1.36 0.20
CA CYS A 56 -4.33 -0.32 0.78
C CYS A 56 -5.05 1.02 1.01
N SER A 57 -6.27 1.22 0.51
CA SER A 57 -7.00 2.49 0.59
C SER A 57 -8.50 2.26 0.74
N ALA A 58 -9.07 2.76 1.84
CA ALA A 58 -10.51 2.69 2.06
C ALA A 58 -11.30 3.52 1.04
N TYR A 59 -10.75 4.65 0.60
CA TYR A 59 -11.29 5.45 -0.50
C TYR A 59 -11.42 4.64 -1.80
N PHE A 60 -10.34 4.00 -2.26
CA PHE A 60 -10.36 3.23 -3.50
C PHE A 60 -11.25 1.98 -3.37
N GLU A 61 -11.21 1.30 -2.23
CA GLU A 61 -12.11 0.16 -1.95
C GLU A 61 -13.58 0.56 -2.11
N LYS A 62 -14.00 1.63 -1.40
CA LYS A 62 -15.37 2.14 -1.49
C LYS A 62 -15.73 2.55 -2.91
N LEU A 63 -14.87 3.32 -3.58
CA LEU A 63 -15.12 3.82 -4.93
C LEU A 63 -15.29 2.69 -5.95
N LEU A 64 -14.37 1.71 -5.94
CA LEU A 64 -14.32 0.63 -6.93
C LEU A 64 -15.42 -0.42 -6.70
N VAL A 65 -15.78 -0.69 -5.44
CA VAL A 65 -16.89 -1.60 -5.11
C VAL A 65 -18.24 -0.98 -5.50
N GLN A 66 -18.43 0.31 -5.24
CA GLN A 66 -19.68 1.01 -5.55
C GLN A 66 -19.88 1.23 -7.06
N ASN A 67 -18.79 1.25 -7.85
CA ASN A 67 -18.82 1.56 -9.27
C ASN A 67 -18.13 0.44 -10.08
N PRO A 68 -18.73 -0.75 -10.19
CA PRO A 68 -18.12 -1.87 -10.89
C PRO A 68 -17.95 -1.54 -12.38
N CYS A 69 -16.72 -1.60 -12.85
CA CYS A 69 -16.33 -1.35 -14.23
C CYS A 69 -15.16 -2.29 -14.60
N GLN A 70 -15.09 -2.70 -15.87
CA GLN A 70 -14.00 -3.54 -16.37
C GLN A 70 -12.63 -2.87 -16.17
N HIS A 71 -12.50 -1.61 -16.59
CA HIS A 71 -11.25 -0.85 -16.46
C HIS A 71 -11.51 0.65 -16.21
N PRO A 72 -11.88 1.05 -14.97
CA PRO A 72 -12.14 2.45 -14.67
C PRO A 72 -10.88 3.30 -14.81
N ILE A 73 -11.06 4.53 -15.31
CA ILE A 73 -10.05 5.58 -15.31
C ILE A 73 -10.45 6.60 -14.24
N ILE A 74 -9.66 6.69 -13.17
CA ILE A 74 -9.93 7.56 -12.02
C ILE A 74 -9.07 8.81 -12.15
N PHE A 75 -9.70 9.98 -12.19
CA PHE A 75 -9.00 11.26 -12.29
C PHE A 75 -8.57 11.75 -10.90
N MET A 76 -7.25 11.83 -10.70
CA MET A 76 -6.63 12.30 -9.47
C MET A 76 -6.47 13.82 -9.56
N LYS A 77 -7.57 14.54 -9.29
CA LYS A 77 -7.56 16.01 -9.29
C LYS A 77 -6.82 16.53 -8.06
N ASP A 78 -6.15 17.67 -8.20
CA ASP A 78 -5.51 18.40 -7.10
C ASP A 78 -4.36 17.63 -6.42
N MET A 79 -3.77 16.67 -7.14
CA MET A 79 -2.56 15.93 -6.77
C MET A 79 -1.51 16.07 -7.86
N LYS A 80 -0.24 16.01 -7.45
CA LYS A 80 0.91 15.96 -8.37
C LYS A 80 1.14 14.51 -8.81
N TYR A 81 1.62 14.31 -10.02
CA TYR A 81 1.90 12.97 -10.55
C TYR A 81 2.88 12.19 -9.67
N TRP A 82 3.91 12.86 -9.15
CA TRP A 82 4.91 12.21 -8.32
C TRP A 82 4.31 11.67 -7.00
N GLU A 83 3.30 12.35 -6.45
CA GLU A 83 2.60 11.90 -5.22
C GLU A 83 1.83 10.63 -5.52
N VAL A 84 1.05 10.62 -6.61
CA VAL A 84 0.30 9.43 -7.05
C VAL A 84 1.25 8.26 -7.33
N GLN A 85 2.35 8.51 -8.03
CA GLN A 85 3.36 7.48 -8.30
C GLN A 85 3.97 6.94 -7.00
N ALA A 86 4.37 7.81 -6.08
CA ALA A 86 4.96 7.43 -4.80
C ALA A 86 3.98 6.64 -3.92
N LEU A 87 2.69 6.99 -3.91
CA LEU A 87 1.66 6.24 -3.19
C LEU A 87 1.43 4.87 -3.82
N VAL A 88 1.38 4.76 -5.16
CA VAL A 88 1.28 3.46 -5.83
C VAL A 88 2.51 2.61 -5.50
N ASP A 89 3.72 3.16 -5.57
CA ASP A 89 4.93 2.44 -5.17
C ASP A 89 4.88 1.96 -3.72
N PHE A 90 4.42 2.81 -2.80
CA PHE A 90 4.21 2.46 -1.40
C PHE A 90 3.20 1.31 -1.24
N MET A 91 2.05 1.33 -1.94
CA MET A 91 1.04 0.28 -1.86
C MET A 91 1.56 -1.09 -2.31
N TYR A 92 2.45 -1.11 -3.30
CA TYR A 92 2.99 -2.36 -3.86
C TYR A 92 4.23 -2.87 -3.13
N LYS A 93 5.05 -1.98 -2.56
CA LYS A 93 6.33 -2.33 -1.93
C LYS A 93 6.29 -2.29 -0.41
N GLY A 94 5.30 -1.61 0.17
CA GLY A 94 5.19 -1.35 1.61
C GLY A 94 6.06 -0.20 2.10
N GLU A 95 6.87 0.41 1.23
CA GLU A 95 7.75 1.54 1.56
C GLU A 95 7.98 2.42 0.32
N VAL A 96 8.30 3.70 0.56
CA VAL A 96 8.73 4.64 -0.46
C VAL A 96 9.76 5.60 0.14
N ASN A 97 10.75 6.00 -0.66
CA ASN A 97 11.73 6.99 -0.27
C ASN A 97 11.32 8.34 -0.85
N VAL A 98 11.22 9.36 0.00
CA VAL A 98 10.97 10.75 -0.38
C VAL A 98 11.89 11.69 0.38
N THR A 99 12.08 12.89 -0.15
CA THR A 99 12.82 13.96 0.53
C THR A 99 12.00 14.55 1.68
N GLN A 100 12.66 15.30 2.55
CA GLN A 100 12.00 16.00 3.66
C GLN A 100 10.95 17.01 3.16
N ASP A 101 11.24 17.70 2.06
CA ASP A 101 10.34 18.70 1.46
C ASP A 101 9.11 18.06 0.78
N GLU A 102 9.24 16.83 0.28
CA GLU A 102 8.16 16.06 -0.34
C GLU A 102 7.23 15.42 0.71
N LEU A 103 7.75 15.06 1.88
CA LEU A 103 7.04 14.25 2.87
C LEU A 103 5.67 14.84 3.22
N ALA A 104 5.59 16.14 3.53
CA ALA A 104 4.33 16.78 3.91
C ALA A 104 3.27 16.69 2.80
N SER A 105 3.69 16.86 1.55
CA SER A 105 2.82 16.79 0.37
C SER A 105 2.33 15.35 0.13
N LEU A 106 3.23 14.37 0.25
CA LEU A 106 2.88 12.95 0.14
C LEU A 106 1.86 12.54 1.21
N LEU A 107 2.06 12.93 2.46
CA LEU A 107 1.16 12.57 3.56
C LEU A 107 -0.22 13.19 3.39
N LYS A 108 -0.30 14.43 2.89
CA LYS A 108 -1.58 15.05 2.55
C LYS A 108 -2.31 14.29 1.43
N ALA A 109 -1.58 13.85 0.40
CA ALA A 109 -2.15 13.02 -0.66
C ALA A 109 -2.60 11.65 -0.14
N ALA A 110 -1.81 11.03 0.74
CA ALA A 110 -2.16 9.78 1.40
C ALA A 110 -3.45 9.90 2.21
N GLU A 111 -3.59 10.97 2.98
CA GLU A 111 -4.79 11.29 3.76
C GLU A 111 -6.03 11.45 2.88
N ALA A 112 -5.92 12.21 1.79
CA ALA A 112 -7.02 12.39 0.84
C ALA A 112 -7.48 11.08 0.18
N LEU A 113 -6.58 10.10 0.05
CA LEU A 113 -6.89 8.76 -0.47
C LEU A 113 -7.05 7.71 0.62
N GLU A 114 -7.09 8.09 1.89
CA GLU A 114 -7.25 7.19 3.04
C GLU A 114 -6.30 5.96 2.96
N VAL A 115 -5.03 6.20 2.62
CA VAL A 115 -4.01 5.15 2.48
C VAL A 115 -3.62 4.58 3.84
N ARG A 116 -3.90 3.30 4.02
CA ARG A 116 -3.58 2.54 5.25
C ARG A 116 -2.07 2.57 5.51
N GLY A 117 -1.70 2.77 6.78
CA GLY A 117 -0.30 2.88 7.20
C GLY A 117 0.35 4.25 6.99
N LEU A 118 -0.30 5.17 6.26
CA LEU A 118 0.13 6.56 6.11
C LEU A 118 -0.87 7.58 6.68
N CYS A 119 -2.13 7.18 6.89
CA CYS A 119 -3.15 8.00 7.54
C CYS A 119 -3.27 7.68 9.03
N GLY A 120 -3.53 8.71 9.85
CA GLY A 120 -3.65 8.60 11.31
C GLY A 120 -4.93 7.93 11.83
N GLN A 121 -5.67 7.18 10.99
CA GLN A 121 -6.90 6.54 11.43
C GLN A 121 -6.59 5.23 12.18
N HIS A 122 -6.97 5.27 13.45
CA HIS A 122 -6.86 4.24 14.47
C HIS A 122 -7.82 3.08 14.17
N ASP A 123 -7.31 1.99 13.60
CA ASP A 123 -7.99 0.69 13.65
C ASP A 123 -6.98 -0.43 13.95
N GLY A 124 -6.71 -0.64 15.23
CA GLY A 124 -6.03 -1.82 15.75
C GLY A 124 -4.97 -1.53 16.83
N PRO A 125 -4.92 -2.32 17.94
CA PRO A 125 -3.89 -2.20 18.96
C PRO A 125 -2.57 -2.75 18.39
N GLY A 126 -1.84 -1.92 17.64
CA GLY A 126 -0.58 -2.30 17.02
C GLY A 126 0.07 -1.24 16.12
N ASN A 127 -0.67 -0.25 15.62
CA ASN A 127 -0.12 0.81 14.79
C ASN A 127 0.50 1.94 15.65
N LYS A 128 1.63 1.62 16.29
CA LYS A 128 2.56 2.64 16.77
C LYS A 128 3.48 3.03 15.62
N LEU A 129 3.27 4.25 15.14
CA LEU A 129 4.23 5.13 14.47
C LEU A 129 4.68 4.67 13.07
N MET A 130 4.61 5.61 12.12
CA MET A 130 5.50 5.61 10.97
C MET A 130 6.93 5.35 11.47
N GLN A 131 7.50 4.17 11.20
CA GLN A 131 8.95 4.05 11.22
C GLN A 131 9.44 4.78 9.97
N LEU A 132 9.48 6.11 10.06
CA LEU A 132 10.38 6.91 9.25
C LEU A 132 11.78 6.38 9.58
N ARG A 133 12.27 5.41 8.80
CA ARG A 133 13.67 5.04 8.82
C ARG A 133 14.42 6.22 8.21
N LEU A 134 14.69 7.22 9.05
CA LEU A 134 15.71 8.21 8.76
C LEU A 134 17.01 7.43 8.61
N GLN A 135 17.46 7.19 7.38
CA GLN A 135 18.81 6.72 7.12
C GLN A 135 19.76 7.88 7.44
N GLN A 136 19.98 8.14 8.73
CA GLN A 136 21.01 9.06 9.22
C GLN A 136 22.38 8.42 8.93
N ARG A 137 22.88 8.59 7.71
CA ARG A 137 24.32 8.47 7.45
C ARG A 137 24.98 9.74 7.99
N GLY A 138 25.51 9.64 9.21
CA GLY A 138 26.36 10.67 9.80
C GLY A 138 26.00 10.94 11.25
N GLY A 139 26.69 10.27 12.17
CA GLY A 139 26.46 10.43 13.59
C GLY A 139 26.87 11.81 14.08
N TRP A 140 26.08 12.38 14.98
CA TRP A 140 26.54 13.08 16.17
C TRP A 140 25.52 12.80 17.27
N THR A 141 26.01 12.45 18.45
CA THR A 141 25.27 12.33 19.70
C THR A 141 24.45 13.58 19.99
N THR A 142 23.20 13.46 20.47
CA THR A 142 22.70 14.08 21.72
C THR A 142 21.25 13.65 21.97
N THR A 143 20.99 13.17 23.18
CA THR A 143 19.69 12.95 23.81
C THR A 143 18.75 14.14 23.66
N LEU A 144 17.48 13.92 23.31
CA LEU A 144 16.37 14.61 23.96
C LEU A 144 15.07 13.81 23.79
N LEU A 145 14.57 13.33 24.93
CA LEU A 145 13.16 13.06 25.19
C LEU A 145 12.34 14.34 25.00
N CYS A 146 11.19 14.21 24.35
CA CYS A 146 9.90 14.31 25.04
C CYS A 146 8.92 13.37 24.31
#